data_AF-A0A5C6A675-F1
#
_entry.id   AF-A0A5C6A675-F1
#
_cell.length_a   1.000
_cell.length_b   1.000
_cell.length_c   1.000
_cell.angle_alpha   90.00
_cell.angle_beta   90.00
_cell.angle_gamma   90.00
#
_symmetry.space_group_name_H-M   'P 1'
#
loop_
_entity.id
_entity.type
_entity.pdbx_description
1 polymer ?
#
loop_
_entity_poly.entity_id
_entity_poly.type
_entity_poly.pdbx_seq_one_letter_code
_entity_poly.pdbx_strand_id
1 'polypeptide(L)'
;MAAYDDLNGKRIATISVISIVVTAVTVLAVQVLYFAMAGYVDDQKVQSSSYLRQNRVLADQAEEISKYGVDPETGKITVPIGEVMKKMAAQASDEPTSDEA
;
A
#
# COMPACT_ATOMS: atom_id res chain seq x y z
N MET A 1 28.62 -27.17 55.49
CA MET A 1 27.42 -27.29 54.65
C MET A 1 26.37 -26.33 55.22
N ALA A 2 26.50 -25.03 54.95
CA ALA A 2 25.64 -23.97 55.52
C ALA A 2 25.40 -22.80 54.55
N ALA A 3 25.91 -22.87 53.31
CA ALA A 3 25.79 -21.79 52.33
C ALA A 3 24.44 -21.78 51.57
N TYR A 4 23.60 -22.79 51.77
CA TYR A 4 22.30 -22.93 51.12
C TYR A 4 21.12 -22.57 52.02
N ASP A 5 21.35 -22.34 53.32
CA ASP A 5 20.29 -22.07 54.32
C ASP A 5 19.95 -20.57 54.43
N ASP A 6 20.83 -19.69 53.93
CA ASP A 6 20.58 -18.23 53.86
C ASP A 6 20.05 -17.79 52.48
N LEU A 7 19.52 -18.75 51.70
CA LEU A 7 18.88 -18.44 50.43
C LEU A 7 17.48 -17.87 50.71
N ASN A 8 17.41 -16.54 50.70
CA ASN A 8 16.23 -15.78 51.06
C ASN A 8 15.10 -15.98 50.02
N GLY A 9 14.36 -17.09 50.11
CA GLY A 9 13.38 -17.54 49.11
C GLY A 9 12.28 -16.52 48.82
N LYS A 10 11.93 -15.67 49.81
CA LYS A 10 11.02 -14.53 49.62
C LYS A 10 11.57 -13.51 48.62
N ARG A 11 12.86 -13.18 48.68
CA ARG A 11 13.49 -12.27 47.71
C ARG A 11 13.51 -12.86 46.31
N ILE A 12 13.85 -14.13 46.18
CA ILE A 12 13.92 -14.82 44.89
C ILE A 12 12.53 -14.86 44.24
N ALA A 13 11.49 -15.20 45.00
CA ALA A 13 10.12 -15.18 44.52
C ALA A 13 9.71 -13.79 44.03
N THR A 14 9.97 -12.73 44.81
CA THR A 14 9.63 -11.36 44.40
C THR A 14 10.39 -10.92 43.15
N ILE A 15 11.69 -11.21 43.06
CA ILE A 15 12.51 -10.89 41.89
C ILE A 15 12.00 -11.63 40.65
N SER A 16 11.60 -12.90 40.80
CA SER A 16 11.07 -13.69 39.68
C SER A 16 9.76 -13.13 39.12
N VAL A 17 8.84 -12.69 39.99
CA VAL A 17 7.58 -12.08 39.58
C VAL A 17 7.85 -10.75 38.87
N ILE A 18 8.73 -9.91 39.42
CA ILE A 18 9.11 -8.63 38.79
C ILE A 18 9.74 -8.89 37.42
N SER A 19 10.63 -9.88 37.30
CA SER A 19 11.26 -10.23 36.02
C SER A 19 10.23 -10.61 34.95
N ILE A 20 9.24 -11.43 35.30
CA ILE A 20 8.18 -11.83 34.37
C ILE A 20 7.38 -10.61 33.90
N VAL A 21 7.03 -9.71 34.82
CA VAL A 21 6.29 -8.48 34.49
C VAL A 21 7.10 -7.60 33.56
N VAL A 22 8.39 -7.38 33.85
CA VAL A 22 9.28 -6.59 32.98
C VAL A 22 9.40 -7.22 31.59
N THR A 23 9.55 -8.54 31.51
CA THR A 23 9.60 -9.23 30.22
C THR A 23 8.29 -9.07 29.44
N ALA A 24 7.13 -9.21 30.09
CA ALA A 24 5.83 -9.04 29.45
C ALA A 24 5.65 -7.61 28.91
N VAL A 25 6.00 -6.59 29.69
CA VAL A 25 5.96 -5.18 29.26
C VAL A 25 6.90 -4.94 28.08
N THR A 26 8.10 -5.53 28.12
CA THR A 26 9.10 -5.39 27.04
C THR A 26 8.58 -5.98 25.73
N VAL A 27 7.97 -7.17 25.78
CA VAL A 27 7.37 -7.80 24.59
C VAL A 27 6.26 -6.93 24.01
N LEU A 28 5.36 -6.40 24.85
CA LEU A 28 4.30 -5.50 24.40
C LEU A 28 4.86 -4.21 23.77
N ALA A 29 5.90 -3.61 24.36
CA ALA A 29 6.54 -2.42 23.80
C ALA A 29 7.15 -2.69 22.42
N VAL A 30 7.84 -3.83 22.25
CA VAL A 30 8.41 -4.25 20.96
C VAL A 30 7.31 -4.47 19.92
N GLN A 31 6.18 -5.06 20.32
CA GLN A 31 5.04 -5.26 19.41
C GLN A 31 4.47 -3.94 18.90
N VAL A 32 4.25 -2.95 19.78
CA VAL A 32 3.75 -1.63 19.39
C VAL A 32 4.72 -0.97 18.39
N LEU A 33 6.02 -1.05 18.67
CA LEU A 33 7.05 -0.47 17.82
C LEU A 33 7.12 -1.18 16.45
N TYR A 34 7.00 -2.51 16.44
CA TYR A 34 6.93 -3.30 15.21
C TYR A 34 5.73 -2.89 14.35
N PHE A 35 4.52 -2.83 14.92
CA PHE A 35 3.33 -2.45 14.16
C PHE A 35 3.37 -0.99 13.68
N ALA A 36 3.96 -0.08 14.45
CA ALA A 36 4.18 1.30 14.02
C ALA A 36 5.11 1.38 12.80
N MET A 37 6.22 0.64 12.80
CA MET A 37 7.11 0.56 11.64
C MET A 37 6.46 -0.18 10.47
N ALA A 38 5.75 -1.28 10.72
CA ALA A 38 5.09 -2.06 9.68
C ALA A 38 4.07 -1.22 8.93
N GLY A 39 3.25 -0.42 9.64
CA GLY A 39 2.30 0.51 9.01
C GLY A 39 2.99 1.56 8.14
N TYR A 40 4.13 2.10 8.58
CA TYR A 40 4.89 3.09 7.80
C TYR A 40 5.50 2.50 6.51
N VAL A 41 6.00 1.26 6.58
CA VAL A 41 6.56 0.57 5.42
C VAL A 41 5.47 0.16 4.43
N ASP A 42 4.33 -0.32 4.92
CA ASP A 42 3.21 -0.68 4.06
C ASP A 42 2.61 0.55 3.38
N ASP A 43 2.43 1.66 4.10
CA ASP A 43 1.90 2.89 3.51
C ASP A 43 2.84 3.44 2.42
N GLN A 44 4.15 3.40 2.65
CA GLN A 44 5.13 3.74 1.60
C GLN A 44 5.08 2.78 0.39
N LYS A 45 4.91 1.48 0.60
CA LYS A 45 4.76 0.51 -0.49
C LYS A 45 3.48 0.73 -1.29
N VAL A 46 2.37 1.03 -0.61
CA VAL A 46 1.09 1.32 -1.25
C VAL A 46 1.18 2.63 -2.05
N GLN A 47 1.77 3.68 -1.47
CA GLN A 47 1.98 4.94 -2.17
C GLN A 47 2.89 4.76 -3.40
N SER A 48 4.05 4.14 -3.24
CA SER A 48 4.98 3.89 -4.37
C SER A 48 4.37 3.00 -5.45
N SER A 49 3.60 1.97 -5.08
CA SER A 49 2.86 1.14 -6.04
C SER A 49 1.79 1.94 -6.79
N SER A 50 1.07 2.82 -6.09
CA SER A 50 0.07 3.72 -6.70
C SER A 50 0.73 4.70 -7.67
N TYR A 51 1.83 5.34 -7.28
CA TYR A 51 2.60 6.25 -8.14
C TYR A 51 3.17 5.55 -9.37
N LEU A 52 3.75 4.36 -9.22
CA LEU A 52 4.27 3.59 -10.35
C LEU A 52 3.16 3.18 -11.33
N ARG A 53 2.01 2.75 -10.82
CA ARG A 53 0.86 2.38 -11.65
C ARG A 53 0.30 3.58 -12.40
N GLN A 54 0.14 4.71 -11.71
CA GLN A 54 -0.35 5.95 -12.32
C GLN A 54 0.61 6.49 -13.37
N ASN A 55 1.92 6.51 -13.09
CA ASN A 55 2.92 6.92 -14.06
C ASN A 55 2.94 6.01 -15.29
N ARG A 56 2.72 4.70 -15.11
CA ARG A 56 2.64 3.76 -16.24
C ARG A 56 1.42 4.03 -17.11
N VAL A 57 0.25 4.24 -16.51
CA VAL A 57 -0.97 4.59 -17.25
C VAL A 57 -0.81 5.92 -17.98
N LEU A 58 -0.18 6.92 -17.34
CA LEU A 58 0.10 8.22 -17.98
C LEU A 58 1.12 8.10 -19.12
N ALA A 59 2.14 7.26 -18.96
CA ALA A 59 3.12 6.99 -20.02
C ALA A 59 2.45 6.28 -21.22
N ASP A 60 1.61 5.29 -20.97
CA ASP A 60 0.87 4.58 -22.01
C ASP A 60 -0.10 5.53 -22.75
N GLN A 61 -0.78 6.43 -22.02
CA GLN A 61 -1.63 7.47 -22.62
C GLN A 61 -0.82 8.50 -23.40
N ALA A 62 0.33 8.94 -22.90
CA ALA A 62 1.20 9.87 -23.61
C ALA A 62 1.74 9.25 -24.90
N GLU A 63 2.08 7.96 -24.89
CA GLU A 63 2.47 7.22 -26.08
C GLU A 63 1.30 7.12 -27.08
N GLU A 64 0.09 6.83 -26.61
CA GLU A 64 -1.09 6.77 -27.48
C GLU A 64 -1.43 8.15 -28.06
N ILE A 65 -1.33 9.22 -27.26
CA ILE A 65 -1.51 10.60 -27.71
C ILE A 65 -0.43 11.01 -28.72
N SER A 66 0.81 10.56 -28.54
CA SER A 66 1.90 10.85 -29.48
C SER A 66 1.68 10.27 -30.89
N LYS A 67 0.83 9.24 -31.01
CA LYS A 67 0.41 8.68 -32.30
C LYS A 67 -0.59 9.58 -33.03
N TYR A 68 -1.22 10.52 -32.31
CA TYR A 68 -2.10 11.53 -32.86
C TYR A 68 -1.31 12.83 -33.06
N GLY A 69 -1.42 13.42 -34.26
CA GLY A 69 -0.69 14.65 -34.59
C GLY A 69 -1.13 15.82 -33.70
N VAL A 70 -0.18 16.58 -33.18
CA VAL A 70 -0.47 17.84 -32.48
C VAL A 70 -0.48 18.97 -33.51
N ASP A 71 -1.53 19.78 -33.50
CA ASP A 71 -1.59 21.00 -34.29
C ASP A 71 -0.54 22.00 -33.75
N PRO A 72 0.49 22.36 -34.54
CA PRO A 72 1.60 23.19 -34.09
C PRO A 72 1.20 24.65 -33.79
N GLU A 73 0.05 25.12 -34.30
CA GLU A 73 -0.41 26.49 -34.07
C GLU A 73 -1.31 26.60 -32.83
N THR A 74 -2.06 25.55 -32.50
CA THR A 74 -3.06 25.58 -31.42
C THR A 74 -2.74 24.67 -30.24
N GLY A 75 -1.75 23.78 -30.37
CA GLY A 75 -1.40 22.77 -29.36
C GLY A 75 -2.48 21.70 -29.15
N LYS A 76 -3.49 21.65 -30.04
CA LYS A 76 -4.61 20.70 -29.93
C LYS A 76 -4.24 19.35 -30.51
N ILE A 77 -4.66 18.28 -29.84
CA ILE A 77 -4.48 16.91 -30.30
C ILE A 77 -5.48 16.65 -31.42
N THR A 78 -4.98 16.31 -32.61
CA THR A 78 -5.80 15.99 -33.79
C THR A 78 -6.05 14.49 -33.81
N VAL A 79 -7.16 14.05 -33.22
CA VAL A 79 -7.57 12.64 -33.24
C VAL A 79 -8.42 12.38 -34.50
N PRO A 80 -8.11 11.36 -35.32
CA PRO A 80 -8.93 11.00 -36.47
C PRO A 80 -10.34 10.60 -36.03
N ILE A 81 -11.36 11.27 -36.56
CA ILE A 81 -12.78 11.05 -36.20
C ILE A 81 -13.20 9.58 -36.41
N GLY A 82 -12.67 8.92 -37.44
CA GLY A 82 -12.95 7.50 -37.71
C GLY A 82 -12.51 6.55 -36.58
N GLU A 83 -11.37 6.83 -35.94
CA GLU A 83 -10.86 6.04 -34.81
C GLU A 83 -11.67 6.28 -33.54
N VAL A 84 -12.10 7.52 -33.30
CA VAL A 84 -12.98 7.88 -32.17
C VAL A 84 -14.33 7.20 -32.30
N MET A 85 -14.95 7.28 -33.48
CA MET A 85 -16.24 6.65 -33.76
C MET A 85 -16.17 5.12 -33.62
N LYS A 86 -15.07 4.50 -34.06
CA LYS A 86 -14.85 3.05 -33.91
C LYS A 86 -14.67 2.64 -32.44
N LYS A 87 -13.92 3.41 -31.65
CA LYS A 87 -13.76 3.16 -30.20
C LYS A 87 -15.08 3.37 -29.44
N MET A 88 -15.86 4.39 -29.80
CA MET A 88 -17.15 4.68 -29.17
C MET A 88 -18.19 3.60 -29.51
N ALA A 89 -18.23 3.13 -30.76
CA ALA A 89 -19.09 2.03 -31.18
C ALA A 89 -18.71 0.70 -30.49
N ALA A 90 -17.41 0.42 -30.33
CA ALA A 90 -16.94 -0.77 -29.62
C ALA A 90 -17.31 -0.75 -28.13
N GLN A 91 -17.21 0.41 -27.46
CA GLN A 91 -17.65 0.55 -26.06
C GLN A 91 -19.16 0.43 -25.91
N ALA A 92 -19.94 1.00 -26.85
CA ALA A 92 -21.40 0.88 -26.85
C ALA A 92 -21.90 -0.56 -27.14
N SER A 93 -21.10 -1.39 -27.83
CA SER A 93 -21.43 -2.80 -28.07
C SER A 93 -21.06 -3.75 -26.91
N ASP A 94 -20.15 -3.33 -26.02
CA ASP A 94 -19.72 -4.12 -24.87
C ASP A 94 -20.58 -3.87 -23.61
N GLU A 95 -21.48 -2.88 -23.64
CA GLU A 95 -22.42 -2.60 -22.56
C GLU A 95 -23.67 -3.49 -22.74
N PRO A 96 -23.91 -4.51 -21.89
CA PRO A 96 -25.11 -5.32 -21.98
C PRO A 96 -26.29 -4.41 -21.62
N THR A 97 -27.18 -4.24 -22.58
CA THR A 97 -28.47 -3.56 -22.45
C THR A 97 -29.23 -4.08 -21.23
N SER A 98 -29.10 -3.38 -20.10
CA SER A 98 -30.02 -3.49 -18.98
C SER A 98 -31.27 -2.68 -19.30
N ASP A 99 -32.06 -3.17 -20.25
CA ASP A 99 -33.40 -2.66 -20.57
C ASP A 99 -34.38 -3.84 -20.56
N GLU A 100 -34.78 -4.25 -19.36
CA GLU A 100 -36.10 -4.83 -19.07
C GLU A 100 -36.51 -4.44 -17.64
N ALA A 101 -37.40 -3.46 -17.52
CA ALA A 101 -38.28 -3.24 -16.37
C ALA A 101 -39.57 -2.52 -16.82
#